data_AF-A0A944R6D3-F1
#
_entry.id   AF-A0A944R6D3-F1
#
_cell.length_a   1.000
_cell.length_b   1.000
_cell.length_c   1.000
_cell.angle_alpha   90.00
_cell.angle_beta   90.00
_cell.angle_gamma   90.00
#
_symmetry.space_group_name_H-M   'P 1'
#
loop_
_entity.id
_entity.type
_entity.pdbx_description
1 polymer ?
#
loop_
_entity_poly.entity_id
_entity_poly.type
_entity_poly.pdbx_seq_one_letter_code
_entity_poly.pdbx_strand_id
1 'polypeptide(L)'
;MLSALAVCSLLQPSTAHEGHVHSSSSKTHQKIEHLNTAPQAMHFVTQKATAEGTKPKLASLFSTFGHKVNVRFDSEFLYVDSDGMPEHPMMTGIRAWQQQVPLPQPYTGGNAWRIPLHPVRAKVPMLTKSHFFRGAIALAVNGVPIFNPIKNDGKTDTLLAGELDQWGGHCGRADDYHYHIAPVHLEKFVGAGNPIAVALDGYPIYGFHEKDGKQPTNLDELNGHEGPDGTYHYHATKTFPYLNGGFYGEVVERDGQVDPQPRAQGVRPHLPGLKGATIVGFEKQRANSYTVKYEVFGKPRSVRYSIGDNGTVTFAFVSEQGTTTETYSARRRSEGGGRYGTEATPTNKQRGDKKQEERWTSNDPISMALDVNGDGKIDGSELRRIGVVLREFDSDRDGLIAVDEIRKSEHVDNEPQGGGGVRGPQSDNGPRQPWILVHATEIDLDKNGMISRNELVGEAVHAFKGYDKNNDGQLNDGELGVRGGSRSAMGGFIKGHAKEIDRDGDGVVSRDEVVNNAERMFSKIDDNSDDVITPEELEASRRQ
;
A
#
# COMPACT_ATOMS: atom_id res chain seq x y z
N MET A 1 -26.76 -31.05 -54.28
CA MET A 1 -25.90 -32.08 -54.89
C MET A 1 -25.11 -32.74 -53.76
N LEU A 2 -25.35 -34.04 -53.54
CA LEU A 2 -24.75 -35.04 -52.61
C LEU A 2 -24.27 -34.54 -51.22
N SER A 3 -25.04 -34.74 -50.13
CA SER A 3 -25.18 -35.94 -49.26
C SER A 3 -23.94 -36.20 -48.36
N ALA A 4 -23.96 -36.54 -47.07
CA ALA A 4 -24.88 -36.62 -45.90
C ALA A 4 -23.95 -37.04 -44.71
N LEU A 5 -23.95 -36.38 -43.53
CA LEU A 5 -24.63 -36.73 -42.26
C LEU A 5 -24.32 -38.11 -41.60
N ALA A 6 -23.87 -38.09 -40.33
CA ALA A 6 -24.08 -39.01 -39.17
C ALA A 6 -22.78 -39.12 -38.32
N VAL A 7 -22.61 -38.75 -37.04
CA VAL A 7 -23.39 -38.77 -35.77
C VAL A 7 -23.39 -40.10 -35.00
N CYS A 8 -22.99 -40.01 -33.71
CA CYS A 8 -23.27 -40.88 -32.55
C CYS A 8 -22.48 -42.20 -32.37
N SER A 9 -22.16 -42.73 -31.18
CA SER A 9 -22.60 -42.44 -29.80
C SER A 9 -21.66 -43.10 -28.76
N LEU A 10 -21.69 -42.56 -27.53
CA LEU A 10 -21.21 -43.12 -26.26
C LEU A 10 -21.96 -44.40 -25.83
N LEU A 11 -21.29 -45.29 -25.07
CA LEU A 11 -21.91 -46.24 -24.14
C LEU A 11 -20.91 -46.64 -23.03
N GLN A 12 -21.34 -46.46 -21.78
CA GLN A 12 -20.89 -47.12 -20.53
C GLN A 12 -22.13 -47.91 -19.99
N PRO A 13 -22.07 -48.62 -18.83
CA PRO A 13 -21.11 -49.58 -18.27
C PRO A 13 -21.80 -50.91 -17.87
N SER A 14 -21.08 -51.94 -17.41
CA SER A 14 -21.58 -52.89 -16.40
C SER A 14 -20.47 -53.74 -15.77
N THR A 15 -20.77 -54.14 -14.54
CA THR A 15 -19.97 -54.69 -13.43
C THR A 15 -19.75 -56.20 -13.48
N ALA A 16 -18.64 -56.71 -12.92
CA ALA A 16 -18.61 -57.96 -12.12
C ALA A 16 -17.27 -58.13 -11.35
N HIS A 17 -17.39 -58.80 -10.20
CA HIS A 17 -16.46 -58.95 -9.08
C HIS A 17 -15.34 -60.01 -9.25
N GLU A 18 -14.37 -59.89 -8.32
CA GLU A 18 -13.52 -60.92 -7.67
C GLU A 18 -12.26 -61.49 -8.35
N GLY A 19 -11.11 -61.11 -7.77
CA GLY A 19 -10.14 -62.04 -7.18
C GLY A 19 -9.22 -62.83 -8.11
N HIS A 20 -7.98 -62.34 -8.30
CA HIS A 20 -6.74 -63.09 -8.03
C HIS A 20 -5.50 -62.30 -8.51
N VAL A 21 -4.46 -62.32 -7.68
CA VAL A 21 -3.16 -61.68 -7.91
C VAL A 21 -2.35 -62.50 -8.92
N HIS A 22 -1.98 -61.93 -10.08
CA HIS A 22 -0.83 -62.39 -10.85
C HIS A 22 -0.15 -61.23 -11.61
N SER A 23 1.16 -61.12 -11.34
CA SER A 23 2.26 -60.53 -12.13
C SER A 23 1.91 -59.57 -13.28
N SER A 24 2.43 -58.35 -13.20
CA SER A 24 2.48 -57.42 -14.32
C SER A 24 3.14 -58.07 -15.55
N SER A 25 2.39 -58.19 -16.64
CA SER A 25 2.86 -58.76 -17.89
C SER A 25 4.07 -57.98 -18.44
N SER A 26 4.94 -58.64 -19.20
CA SER A 26 6.13 -58.04 -19.84
C SER A 26 5.82 -56.83 -20.73
N LYS A 27 4.57 -56.64 -21.15
CA LYS A 27 4.11 -55.45 -21.90
C LYS A 27 4.02 -54.18 -21.02
N THR A 28 3.87 -54.33 -19.71
CA THR A 28 3.85 -53.18 -18.77
C THR A 28 5.27 -52.68 -18.49
N HIS A 29 6.27 -53.56 -18.47
CA HIS A 29 7.68 -53.15 -18.35
C HIS A 29 8.23 -52.49 -19.62
N GLN A 30 7.82 -52.93 -20.82
CA GLN A 30 8.23 -52.26 -22.07
C GLN A 30 7.64 -50.85 -22.21
N LYS A 31 6.46 -50.57 -21.65
CA LYS A 31 5.87 -49.23 -21.65
C LYS A 31 6.56 -48.28 -20.65
N ILE A 32 7.21 -48.82 -19.61
CA ILE A 32 7.94 -48.04 -18.60
C ILE A 32 9.39 -47.78 -19.05
N GLU A 33 10.07 -48.73 -19.70
CA GLU A 33 11.42 -48.47 -20.26
C GLU A 33 11.40 -47.49 -21.45
N HIS A 34 10.36 -47.50 -22.28
CA HIS A 34 10.24 -46.57 -23.42
C HIS A 34 9.91 -45.13 -22.99
N LEU A 35 9.40 -44.92 -21.77
CA LEU A 35 9.19 -43.59 -21.18
C LEU A 35 10.45 -43.02 -20.50
N ASN A 36 11.41 -43.88 -20.14
CA ASN A 36 12.64 -43.48 -19.42
C ASN A 36 13.90 -43.43 -20.31
N THR A 37 13.83 -43.85 -21.57
CA THR A 37 14.95 -43.82 -22.53
C THR A 37 14.71 -42.98 -23.78
N ALA A 38 13.53 -42.38 -23.92
CA ALA A 38 13.32 -41.33 -24.92
C ALA A 38 14.03 -40.05 -24.42
N PRO A 39 14.86 -39.39 -25.25
CA PRO A 39 15.43 -38.10 -24.88
C PRO A 39 14.26 -37.15 -24.63
N GLN A 40 14.07 -36.75 -23.37
CA GLN A 40 13.23 -35.61 -23.07
C GLN A 40 13.89 -34.43 -23.79
N ALA A 41 13.27 -34.01 -24.89
CA ALA A 41 13.55 -32.71 -25.47
C ALA A 41 13.18 -31.69 -24.39
N MET A 42 14.17 -31.35 -23.57
CA MET A 42 14.16 -30.13 -22.79
C MET A 42 14.00 -29.02 -23.82
N HIS A 43 12.76 -28.59 -24.03
CA HIS A 43 12.49 -27.30 -24.60
C HIS A 43 13.04 -26.29 -23.59
N PHE A 44 14.34 -26.01 -23.70
CA PHE A 44 14.80 -24.68 -23.41
C PHE A 44 13.94 -23.79 -24.29
N VAL A 45 12.96 -23.12 -23.68
CA VAL A 45 12.58 -21.80 -24.16
C VAL A 45 13.80 -20.94 -23.88
N THR A 46 14.83 -21.09 -24.72
CA THR A 46 15.57 -19.91 -25.12
C THR A 46 14.49 -19.00 -25.66
N GLN A 47 14.15 -17.96 -24.90
CA GLN A 47 13.53 -16.78 -25.47
C GLN A 47 14.44 -16.42 -26.63
N LYS A 48 14.02 -16.87 -27.82
CA LYS A 48 14.57 -16.43 -29.08
C LYS A 48 14.43 -14.92 -28.98
N ALA A 49 15.57 -14.22 -28.97
CA ALA A 49 15.61 -12.77 -28.98
C ALA A 49 14.49 -12.31 -29.92
N THR A 50 13.49 -11.65 -29.34
CA THR A 50 12.40 -11.05 -30.10
C THR A 50 13.06 -10.27 -31.22
N ALA A 51 12.60 -10.54 -32.45
CA ALA A 51 13.00 -9.79 -33.63
C ALA A 51 13.09 -8.30 -33.26
N GLU A 52 14.14 -7.61 -33.72
CA GLU A 52 14.26 -6.16 -33.60
C GLU A 52 13.06 -5.51 -34.28
N GLY A 53 11.94 -5.44 -33.56
CA GLY A 53 10.78 -4.65 -33.91
C GLY A 53 11.22 -3.20 -33.87
N THR A 54 10.74 -2.41 -34.83
CA THR A 54 10.95 -0.97 -34.84
C THR A 54 10.61 -0.41 -33.45
N LYS A 55 11.59 0.25 -32.83
CA LYS A 55 11.45 0.84 -31.49
C LYS A 55 10.14 1.66 -31.41
N PRO A 56 9.25 1.41 -30.44
CA PRO A 56 7.98 2.13 -30.34
C PRO A 56 8.18 3.64 -30.25
N LYS A 57 7.30 4.43 -30.87
CA LYS A 57 7.36 5.91 -30.81
C LYS A 57 7.39 6.42 -29.37
N LEU A 58 6.66 5.78 -28.46
CA LEU A 58 6.66 6.15 -27.03
C LEU A 58 8.05 6.02 -26.39
N ALA A 59 8.84 5.03 -26.83
CA ALA A 59 10.20 4.81 -26.33
C ALA A 59 11.19 5.92 -26.71
N SER A 60 10.89 6.74 -27.74
CA SER A 60 11.74 7.86 -28.12
C SER A 60 11.60 9.06 -27.18
N LEU A 61 10.52 9.16 -26.40
CA LEU A 61 10.33 10.26 -25.45
C LEU A 61 11.42 10.27 -24.37
N PHE A 62 11.96 9.10 -24.04
CA PHE A 62 12.98 8.89 -23.03
C PHE A 62 14.42 9.04 -23.57
N SER A 63 14.62 9.21 -24.89
CA SER A 63 15.97 9.15 -25.47
C SER A 63 16.90 10.27 -25.00
N THR A 64 16.35 11.45 -24.71
CA THR A 64 17.12 12.59 -24.19
C THR A 64 17.79 12.28 -22.85
N PHE A 65 17.19 11.37 -22.07
CA PHE A 65 17.69 10.93 -20.77
C PHE A 65 18.24 9.51 -20.82
N GLY A 66 18.65 8.99 -21.98
CA GLY A 66 19.12 7.61 -22.13
C GLY A 66 20.37 7.24 -21.31
N HIS A 67 21.08 8.21 -20.75
CA HIS A 67 22.16 7.99 -19.77
C HIS A 67 21.66 7.75 -18.34
N LYS A 68 20.38 8.03 -18.08
CA LYS A 68 19.68 7.95 -16.79
C LYS A 68 18.60 6.87 -16.78
N VAL A 69 17.95 6.66 -17.93
CA VAL A 69 16.88 5.68 -18.08
C VAL A 69 17.26 4.64 -19.11
N ASN A 70 16.91 3.39 -18.83
CA ASN A 70 17.00 2.31 -19.79
C ASN A 70 15.59 1.90 -20.21
N VAL A 71 15.40 1.64 -21.50
CA VAL A 71 14.07 1.37 -22.06
C VAL A 71 14.09 0.03 -22.78
N ARG A 72 13.16 -0.84 -22.38
CA ARG A 72 12.91 -2.15 -22.98
C ARG A 72 11.41 -2.25 -23.32
N PHE A 73 11.04 -3.11 -24.25
CA PHE A 73 9.65 -3.23 -24.67
C PHE A 73 9.33 -4.65 -25.16
N ASP A 74 8.06 -5.00 -25.10
CA ASP A 74 7.47 -6.13 -25.80
C ASP A 74 6.32 -5.63 -26.70
N SER A 75 5.39 -6.52 -27.08
CA SER A 75 4.24 -6.16 -27.92
C SER A 75 3.17 -5.35 -27.18
N GLU A 76 3.15 -5.36 -25.86
CA GLU A 76 2.07 -4.77 -25.05
C GLU A 76 2.56 -3.56 -24.26
N PHE A 77 3.78 -3.62 -23.72
CA PHE A 77 4.28 -2.65 -22.75
C PHE A 77 5.65 -2.08 -23.12
N LEU A 78 5.80 -0.80 -22.82
CA LEU A 78 7.07 -0.13 -22.61
C LEU A 78 7.46 -0.32 -21.15
N TYR A 79 8.70 -0.71 -20.90
CA TYR A 79 9.28 -0.72 -19.58
C TYR A 79 10.42 0.29 -19.49
N VAL A 80 10.39 1.10 -18.43
CA VAL A 80 11.37 2.15 -18.19
C VAL A 80 12.07 1.88 -16.86
N ASP A 81 13.35 1.57 -16.96
CA ASP A 81 14.23 1.42 -15.82
C ASP A 81 14.77 2.81 -15.40
N SER A 82 14.74 3.14 -14.12
CA SER A 82 15.32 4.39 -13.58
C SER A 82 15.76 4.25 -12.13
N ASP A 83 16.51 5.23 -11.62
CA ASP A 83 16.82 5.37 -10.19
C ASP A 83 15.88 6.35 -9.46
N GLY A 84 14.93 6.96 -10.18
CA GLY A 84 14.01 7.98 -9.65
C GLY A 84 14.67 9.31 -9.27
N MET A 85 15.95 9.52 -9.58
CA MET A 85 16.71 10.71 -9.12
C MET A 85 16.96 11.70 -10.28
N PRO A 86 16.44 12.95 -10.18
CA PRO A 86 16.71 13.98 -11.17
C PRO A 86 18.16 14.49 -11.11
N GLU A 87 18.55 15.27 -12.11
CA GLU A 87 19.87 15.92 -12.17
C GLU A 87 19.91 17.29 -11.52
N HIS A 88 18.73 17.91 -11.31
CA HIS A 88 18.62 19.21 -10.65
C HIS A 88 18.72 19.07 -9.12
N PRO A 89 19.08 20.15 -8.40
CA PRO A 89 18.96 20.18 -6.94
C PRO A 89 17.50 19.98 -6.52
N MET A 90 17.26 19.14 -5.51
CA MET A 90 15.91 18.80 -5.00
C MET A 90 15.64 19.50 -3.66
N MET A 91 14.43 19.37 -3.11
CA MET A 91 14.03 19.68 -1.74
C MET A 91 14.05 21.15 -1.31
N THR A 92 14.83 22.02 -1.97
CA THR A 92 14.92 23.45 -1.64
C THR A 92 13.56 24.13 -1.81
N GLY A 93 13.11 24.81 -0.76
CA GLY A 93 11.83 25.53 -0.73
C GLY A 93 10.74 24.84 0.08
N ILE A 94 10.90 23.57 0.43
CA ILE A 94 9.94 22.81 1.25
C ILE A 94 9.85 23.42 2.66
N ARG A 95 8.62 23.66 3.14
CA ARG A 95 8.30 24.24 4.45
C ARG A 95 7.48 23.29 5.35
N ALA A 96 6.87 22.27 4.76
CA ALA A 96 6.24 21.16 5.46
C ALA A 96 7.00 19.88 5.11
N TRP A 97 7.91 19.45 6.00
CA TRP A 97 8.86 18.39 5.70
C TRP A 97 8.73 17.19 6.65
N GLN A 98 8.51 16.00 6.10
CA GLN A 98 8.47 14.72 6.84
C GLN A 98 9.85 14.08 7.10
N GLN A 99 10.91 14.88 7.04
CA GLN A 99 12.29 14.48 7.37
C GLN A 99 12.86 13.34 6.51
N GLN A 100 12.28 13.12 5.33
CA GLN A 100 12.79 12.20 4.30
C GLN A 100 13.72 12.95 3.34
N VAL A 101 14.72 12.27 2.79
CA VAL A 101 15.69 12.84 1.86
C VAL A 101 15.76 12.00 0.58
N PRO A 102 16.20 12.57 -0.56
CA PRO A 102 16.22 11.83 -1.81
C PRO A 102 17.20 10.66 -1.77
N LEU A 103 16.71 9.44 -1.98
CA LEU A 103 17.51 8.24 -2.22
C LEU A 103 17.12 7.59 -3.56
N PRO A 104 18.12 7.07 -4.31
CA PRO A 104 17.84 6.32 -5.52
C PRO A 104 17.04 5.06 -5.20
N GLN A 105 16.04 4.77 -6.03
CA GLN A 105 15.17 3.61 -5.91
C GLN A 105 15.44 2.63 -7.06
N PRO A 106 15.45 1.30 -6.82
CA PRO A 106 15.80 0.33 -7.85
C PRO A 106 14.59 0.03 -8.76
N TYR A 107 14.12 1.01 -9.53
CA TYR A 107 13.04 0.81 -10.50
C TYR A 107 13.55 0.13 -11.76
N THR A 108 14.08 -1.09 -11.64
CA THR A 108 14.76 -1.80 -12.73
C THR A 108 14.31 -3.25 -12.85
N GLY A 109 14.47 -3.83 -14.04
CA GLY A 109 14.17 -5.24 -14.27
C GLY A 109 12.70 -5.55 -13.97
N GLY A 110 12.42 -6.53 -13.11
CA GLY A 110 11.06 -6.87 -12.69
C GLY A 110 10.33 -5.77 -11.90
N ASN A 111 11.06 -4.78 -11.39
CA ASN A 111 10.54 -3.61 -10.67
C ASN A 111 10.59 -2.33 -11.52
N ALA A 112 10.60 -2.45 -12.86
CA ALA A 112 10.58 -1.30 -13.76
C ALA A 112 9.20 -0.65 -13.85
N TRP A 113 9.15 0.61 -14.26
CA TRP A 113 7.88 1.24 -14.67
C TRP A 113 7.33 0.53 -15.88
N ARG A 114 6.00 0.36 -15.95
CA ARG A 114 5.31 -0.30 -17.06
C ARG A 114 4.24 0.63 -17.63
N ILE A 115 4.31 0.90 -18.93
CA ILE A 115 3.39 1.80 -19.64
C ILE A 115 2.83 1.07 -20.87
N PRO A 116 1.50 1.04 -21.08
CA PRO A 116 0.93 0.36 -22.25
C PRO A 116 1.33 1.06 -23.56
N LEU A 117 1.68 0.27 -24.58
CA LEU A 117 1.99 0.76 -25.93
C LEU A 117 0.74 1.00 -26.78
N HIS A 118 -0.37 0.37 -26.40
CA HIS A 118 -1.65 0.40 -27.09
C HIS A 118 -2.73 0.84 -26.09
N PRO A 119 -2.76 2.14 -25.74
CA PRO A 119 -3.73 2.64 -24.79
C PRO A 119 -5.16 2.49 -25.34
N VAL A 120 -6.08 2.06 -24.48
CA VAL A 120 -7.50 1.92 -24.79
C VAL A 120 -8.25 3.02 -24.08
N ARG A 121 -9.05 3.81 -24.81
CA ARG A 121 -9.89 4.86 -24.21
C ARG A 121 -10.86 4.25 -23.20
N ALA A 122 -10.85 4.77 -21.97
CA ALA A 122 -11.77 4.38 -20.93
C ALA A 122 -13.21 4.82 -21.29
N LYS A 123 -14.17 3.94 -21.02
CA LYS A 123 -15.60 4.28 -21.15
C LYS A 123 -16.03 5.32 -20.11
N VAL A 124 -15.44 5.24 -18.93
CA VAL A 124 -15.63 6.16 -17.81
C VAL A 124 -14.23 6.51 -17.29
N PRO A 125 -13.72 7.73 -17.56
CA PRO A 125 -12.43 8.17 -17.05
C PRO A 125 -12.37 8.14 -15.52
N MET A 126 -11.25 7.71 -14.96
CA MET A 126 -11.00 7.75 -13.52
C MET A 126 -10.29 9.05 -13.16
N LEU A 127 -10.90 9.86 -12.28
CA LEU A 127 -10.39 11.19 -11.93
C LEU A 127 -9.43 11.15 -10.74
N THR A 128 -8.30 11.85 -10.82
CA THR A 128 -7.33 11.94 -9.71
C THR A 128 -7.88 12.72 -8.51
N LYS A 129 -8.96 13.48 -8.68
CA LYS A 129 -9.64 14.16 -7.55
C LYS A 129 -10.32 13.19 -6.57
N SER A 130 -10.60 11.95 -6.99
CA SER A 130 -11.29 10.94 -6.18
C SER A 130 -10.57 9.58 -6.13
N HIS A 131 -9.51 9.40 -6.92
CA HIS A 131 -8.77 8.14 -7.06
C HIS A 131 -7.25 8.39 -7.02
N PHE A 132 -6.47 7.31 -6.88
CA PHE A 132 -5.01 7.33 -7.04
C PHE A 132 -4.28 8.27 -6.06
N PHE A 133 -4.71 8.32 -4.79
CA PHE A 133 -4.04 9.11 -3.75
C PHE A 133 -2.74 8.48 -3.26
N ARG A 134 -2.35 7.32 -3.80
CA ARG A 134 -1.08 6.64 -3.54
C ARG A 134 -0.41 6.30 -4.89
N GLY A 135 0.92 6.20 -4.86
CA GLY A 135 1.71 5.83 -6.03
C GLY A 135 1.70 6.89 -7.13
N ALA A 136 2.34 6.56 -8.25
CA ALA A 136 2.44 7.45 -9.39
C ALA A 136 1.19 7.37 -10.27
N ILE A 137 0.93 8.46 -10.98
CA ILE A 137 -0.04 8.58 -12.06
C ILE A 137 0.62 8.79 -13.42
N ALA A 138 1.90 9.18 -13.43
CA ALA A 138 2.69 9.36 -14.63
C ALA A 138 4.18 9.15 -14.35
N LEU A 139 4.96 9.01 -15.42
CA LEU A 139 6.42 8.96 -15.37
C LEU A 139 6.99 10.09 -16.22
N ALA A 140 7.84 10.93 -15.62
CA ALA A 140 8.55 11.97 -16.35
C ALA A 140 9.60 11.36 -17.31
N VAL A 141 9.92 12.05 -18.40
CA VAL A 141 10.90 11.57 -19.39
C VAL A 141 12.31 11.38 -18.84
N ASN A 142 12.63 11.97 -17.68
CA ASN A 142 13.88 11.77 -16.95
C ASN A 142 13.85 10.56 -15.99
N GLY A 143 12.75 9.80 -15.96
CA GLY A 143 12.57 8.60 -15.13
C GLY A 143 12.11 8.88 -13.70
N VAL A 144 11.76 10.12 -13.34
CA VAL A 144 11.21 10.46 -12.03
C VAL A 144 9.69 10.26 -12.05
N PRO A 145 9.11 9.52 -11.08
CA PRO A 145 7.67 9.35 -11.03
C PRO A 145 6.94 10.65 -10.67
N ILE A 146 5.69 10.74 -11.13
CA ILE A 146 4.80 11.87 -10.88
C ILE A 146 3.56 11.33 -10.19
N PHE A 147 3.31 11.83 -8.98
CA PHE A 147 2.22 11.45 -8.10
C PHE A 147 1.07 12.45 -8.21
N ASN A 148 -0.07 12.05 -7.65
CA ASN A 148 -1.27 12.88 -7.61
C ASN A 148 -1.02 14.17 -6.79
N PRO A 149 -1.40 15.37 -7.29
CA PRO A 149 -1.29 16.61 -6.52
C PRO A 149 -1.97 16.56 -5.14
N ILE A 150 -3.01 15.73 -5.00
CA ILE A 150 -3.68 15.46 -3.73
C ILE A 150 -2.95 14.33 -3.01
N LYS A 151 -2.55 14.59 -1.75
CA LYS A 151 -1.86 13.59 -0.94
C LYS A 151 -2.79 12.46 -0.48
N ASN A 152 -2.21 11.47 0.20
CA ASN A 152 -2.89 10.25 0.66
C ASN A 152 -4.14 10.43 1.54
N ASP A 153 -4.45 11.65 2.00
CA ASP A 153 -5.70 11.95 2.75
C ASP A 153 -6.89 12.25 1.83
N GLY A 154 -6.68 12.33 0.51
CA GLY A 154 -7.70 12.59 -0.49
C GLY A 154 -8.24 14.01 -0.51
N LYS A 155 -7.62 14.95 0.23
CA LYS A 155 -8.17 16.31 0.42
C LYS A 155 -7.12 17.42 0.29
N THR A 156 -5.89 17.17 0.68
CA THR A 156 -4.87 18.22 0.77
C THR A 156 -4.05 18.32 -0.52
N ASP A 157 -4.04 19.52 -1.11
CA ASP A 157 -3.14 19.89 -2.21
C ASP A 157 -1.70 20.06 -1.69
N THR A 158 -0.79 19.24 -2.21
CA THR A 158 0.60 19.15 -1.78
C THR A 158 1.39 20.44 -2.06
N LEU A 159 1.06 21.15 -3.15
CA LEU A 159 1.68 22.44 -3.49
C LEU A 159 1.26 23.50 -2.47
N LEU A 160 -0.04 23.60 -2.19
CA LEU A 160 -0.58 24.57 -1.24
C LEU A 160 -0.17 24.27 0.21
N ALA A 161 0.07 23.01 0.55
CA ALA A 161 0.60 22.58 1.85
C ALA A 161 2.07 23.01 2.07
N GLY A 162 2.77 23.48 1.04
CA GLY A 162 4.19 23.86 1.13
C GLY A 162 5.13 22.66 1.28
N GLU A 163 4.69 21.49 0.81
CA GLU A 163 5.45 20.23 0.86
C GLU A 163 6.38 20.06 -0.35
N LEU A 164 6.24 20.88 -1.39
CA LEU A 164 6.99 20.78 -2.63
C LEU A 164 8.21 21.70 -2.70
N ASP A 165 9.25 21.22 -3.36
CA ASP A 165 10.40 22.03 -3.76
C ASP A 165 10.09 22.92 -4.97
N GLN A 166 11.06 23.75 -5.36
CA GLN A 166 10.92 24.66 -6.51
C GLN A 166 10.66 23.98 -7.86
N TRP A 167 10.89 22.66 -7.96
CA TRP A 167 10.63 21.87 -9.17
C TRP A 167 9.30 21.12 -9.09
N GLY A 168 8.61 21.22 -7.95
CA GLY A 168 7.33 20.61 -7.77
C GLY A 168 7.36 19.19 -7.21
N GLY A 169 8.47 18.78 -6.60
CA GLY A 169 8.60 17.44 -6.03
C GLY A 169 9.02 17.43 -4.57
N HIS A 170 8.92 16.25 -3.96
CA HIS A 170 9.39 15.99 -2.60
C HIS A 170 9.73 14.51 -2.43
N CYS A 171 10.15 14.12 -1.23
CA CYS A 171 10.41 12.72 -0.90
C CYS A 171 9.24 12.08 -0.16
N GLY A 172 8.83 10.90 -0.63
CA GLY A 172 7.89 10.01 0.03
C GLY A 172 8.49 9.29 1.24
N ARG A 173 7.67 8.44 1.86
CA ARG A 173 8.01 7.68 3.07
C ARG A 173 9.15 6.68 2.88
N ALA A 174 9.49 6.34 1.64
CA ALA A 174 10.59 5.43 1.30
C ALA A 174 11.88 6.19 0.92
N ASP A 175 11.98 7.48 1.28
CA ASP A 175 13.04 8.38 0.82
C ASP A 175 13.06 8.48 -0.74
N ASP A 176 11.92 8.22 -1.40
CA ASP A 176 11.77 8.27 -2.85
C ASP A 176 11.36 9.67 -3.33
N TYR A 177 12.14 10.29 -4.21
CA TYR A 177 11.78 11.59 -4.78
C TYR A 177 10.77 11.44 -5.92
N HIS A 178 9.73 12.27 -5.92
CA HIS A 178 8.70 12.29 -6.96
C HIS A 178 8.10 13.70 -7.13
N TYR A 179 7.57 14.00 -8.31
CA TYR A 179 6.86 15.24 -8.59
C TYR A 179 5.38 15.13 -8.24
N HIS A 180 4.74 16.24 -7.85
CA HIS A 180 3.28 16.38 -7.71
C HIS A 180 2.67 17.39 -8.67
N ILE A 181 3.52 18.12 -9.40
CA ILE A 181 3.12 19.02 -10.49
C ILE A 181 3.92 18.66 -11.73
N ALA A 182 3.41 19.01 -12.91
CA ALA A 182 4.09 18.72 -14.16
C ALA A 182 5.52 19.33 -14.18
N PRO A 183 6.58 18.54 -14.45
CA PRO A 183 7.96 19.03 -14.47
C PRO A 183 8.26 19.75 -15.80
N VAL A 184 7.57 20.86 -16.06
CA VAL A 184 7.66 21.66 -17.30
C VAL A 184 9.08 22.17 -17.61
N HIS A 185 9.95 22.22 -16.61
CA HIS A 185 11.36 22.54 -16.81
C HIS A 185 12.07 21.55 -17.74
N LEU A 186 11.54 20.32 -17.89
CA LEU A 186 12.07 19.31 -18.79
C LEU A 186 11.96 19.71 -20.27
N GLU A 187 11.07 20.64 -20.64
CA GLU A 187 11.00 21.21 -22.00
C GLU A 187 12.33 21.82 -22.46
N LYS A 188 13.18 22.27 -21.53
CA LYS A 188 14.54 22.77 -21.85
C LYS A 188 15.44 21.68 -22.45
N PHE A 189 15.16 20.41 -22.18
CA PHE A 189 15.95 19.27 -22.63
C PHE A 189 15.29 18.54 -23.79
N VAL A 190 13.97 18.32 -23.73
CA VAL A 190 13.24 17.64 -24.80
C VAL A 190 12.84 18.56 -25.95
N GLY A 191 12.92 19.88 -25.75
CA GLY A 191 12.44 20.90 -26.69
C GLY A 191 11.00 21.33 -26.40
N ALA A 192 10.71 22.61 -26.62
CA ALA A 192 9.38 23.17 -26.40
C ALA A 192 8.32 22.46 -27.25
N GLY A 193 7.16 22.17 -26.65
CA GLY A 193 6.07 21.49 -27.34
C GLY A 193 6.32 20.01 -27.64
N ASN A 194 7.32 19.39 -27.01
CA ASN A 194 7.48 17.95 -26.94
C ASN A 194 7.01 17.43 -25.56
N PRO A 195 6.58 16.15 -25.46
CA PRO A 195 6.16 15.57 -24.20
C PRO A 195 7.25 15.60 -23.12
N ILE A 196 6.85 15.95 -21.90
CA ILE A 196 7.70 15.97 -20.70
C ILE A 196 7.47 14.76 -19.79
N ALA A 197 6.38 14.03 -19.99
CA ALA A 197 6.04 12.83 -19.24
C ALA A 197 5.09 11.94 -20.05
N VAL A 198 4.81 10.75 -19.52
CA VAL A 198 3.78 9.84 -20.03
C VAL A 198 2.94 9.39 -18.85
N ALA A 199 1.60 9.52 -18.96
CA ALA A 199 0.68 8.99 -17.97
C ALA A 199 0.71 7.46 -17.97
N LEU A 200 0.38 6.83 -16.84
CA LEU A 200 0.44 5.37 -16.74
C LEU A 200 -0.62 4.63 -17.59
N ASP A 201 -1.57 5.36 -18.17
CA ASP A 201 -2.49 4.86 -19.19
C ASP A 201 -1.92 4.85 -20.60
N GLY A 202 -0.69 5.36 -20.81
CA GLY A 202 0.03 5.34 -22.10
C GLY A 202 -0.02 6.64 -22.91
N TYR A 203 -0.78 7.65 -22.47
CA TYR A 203 -0.88 8.92 -23.21
C TYR A 203 0.22 9.93 -22.79
N PRO A 204 0.83 10.66 -23.74
CA PRO A 204 1.85 11.66 -23.42
C PRO A 204 1.29 12.86 -22.63
N ILE A 205 2.15 13.49 -21.84
CA ILE A 205 1.87 14.74 -21.12
C ILE A 205 2.84 15.81 -21.62
N TYR A 206 2.28 16.92 -22.10
CA TYR A 206 3.00 18.08 -22.63
C TYR A 206 3.14 19.18 -21.58
N GLY A 207 3.99 20.17 -21.87
CA GLY A 207 4.08 21.40 -21.10
C GLY A 207 2.84 22.29 -21.25
N PHE A 208 2.99 23.58 -20.94
CA PHE A 208 1.88 24.55 -21.00
C PHE A 208 1.41 24.91 -22.41
N HIS A 209 2.12 24.44 -23.44
CA HIS A 209 1.89 24.84 -24.81
C HIS A 209 1.84 23.62 -25.73
N GLU A 210 1.15 23.83 -26.83
CA GLU A 210 1.16 23.00 -28.03
C GLU A 210 2.52 22.98 -28.70
N LYS A 211 2.68 22.07 -29.67
CA LYS A 211 3.87 22.00 -30.51
C LYS A 211 4.15 23.30 -31.29
N ASP A 212 3.10 24.06 -31.62
CA ASP A 212 3.22 25.36 -32.31
C ASP A 212 3.47 26.55 -31.35
N GLY A 213 3.58 26.28 -30.05
CA GLY A 213 3.83 27.26 -29.00
C GLY A 213 2.59 28.00 -28.51
N LYS A 214 1.39 27.70 -29.03
CA LYS A 214 0.15 28.29 -28.51
C LYS A 214 -0.29 27.58 -27.24
N GLN A 215 -1.14 28.26 -26.47
CA GLN A 215 -1.85 27.62 -25.37
C GLN A 215 -2.82 26.57 -25.93
N PRO A 216 -2.93 25.38 -25.31
CA PRO A 216 -3.94 24.41 -25.71
C PRO A 216 -5.34 25.03 -25.53
N THR A 217 -6.23 24.73 -26.45
CA THR A 217 -7.64 25.11 -26.36
C THR A 217 -8.48 23.87 -26.13
N ASN A 218 -9.65 24.03 -25.51
CA ASN A 218 -10.62 22.93 -25.31
C ASN A 218 -10.05 21.73 -24.51
N LEU A 219 -9.26 21.99 -23.48
CA LEU A 219 -8.92 20.95 -22.51
C LEU A 219 -10.21 20.41 -21.86
N ASP A 220 -10.31 19.10 -21.76
CA ASP A 220 -11.36 18.40 -21.04
C ASP A 220 -11.09 18.43 -19.52
N GLU A 221 -11.94 17.73 -18.76
CA GLU A 221 -11.82 17.65 -17.30
C GLU A 221 -10.54 16.93 -16.80
N LEU A 222 -9.84 16.23 -17.70
CA LEU A 222 -8.60 15.51 -17.42
C LEU A 222 -7.37 16.37 -17.73
N ASN A 223 -7.55 17.65 -18.10
CA ASN A 223 -6.51 18.51 -18.66
C ASN A 223 -5.89 17.95 -19.96
N GLY A 224 -6.66 17.24 -20.78
CA GLY A 224 -6.19 16.78 -22.09
C GLY A 224 -7.14 17.14 -23.22
N HIS A 225 -6.73 16.86 -24.45
CA HIS A 225 -7.59 16.96 -25.62
C HIS A 225 -7.06 16.05 -26.74
N GLU A 226 -7.81 15.96 -27.84
CA GLU A 226 -7.32 15.41 -29.11
C GLU A 226 -6.65 16.51 -29.93
N GLY A 227 -5.38 16.31 -30.27
CA GLY A 227 -4.62 17.23 -31.10
C GLY A 227 -5.06 17.22 -32.58
N PRO A 228 -4.48 18.09 -33.42
CA PRO A 228 -4.82 18.15 -34.85
C PRO A 228 -4.54 16.86 -35.63
N ASP A 229 -3.67 15.99 -35.12
CA ASP A 229 -3.37 14.66 -35.68
C ASP A 229 -4.33 13.56 -35.20
N GLY A 230 -5.35 13.91 -34.41
CA GLY A 230 -6.33 13.00 -33.83
C GLY A 230 -5.81 12.21 -32.63
N THR A 231 -4.62 12.52 -32.11
CA THR A 231 -4.07 11.83 -30.94
C THR A 231 -4.38 12.59 -29.65
N TYR A 232 -4.92 11.86 -28.68
CA TYR A 232 -5.17 12.41 -27.35
C TYR A 232 -3.86 12.59 -26.57
N HIS A 233 -3.75 13.69 -25.83
CA HIS A 233 -2.64 13.94 -24.92
C HIS A 233 -3.06 14.92 -23.82
N TYR A 234 -2.31 14.90 -22.71
CA TYR A 234 -2.52 15.81 -21.59
C TYR A 234 -1.60 17.02 -21.66
N HIS A 235 -1.97 18.06 -20.93
CA HIS A 235 -1.17 19.26 -20.74
C HIS A 235 -0.95 19.57 -19.26
N ALA A 236 0.23 20.12 -18.97
CA ALA A 236 0.46 20.85 -17.74
C ALA A 236 -0.45 22.08 -17.68
N THR A 237 -0.95 22.41 -16.49
CA THR A 237 -1.73 23.64 -16.23
C THR A 237 -1.14 24.41 -15.06
N LYS A 238 -1.38 25.73 -15.00
CA LYS A 238 -0.92 26.56 -13.87
C LYS A 238 -1.83 26.50 -12.65
N THR A 239 -3.05 26.01 -12.86
CA THR A 239 -4.06 25.77 -11.83
C THR A 239 -4.21 24.28 -11.62
N PHE A 240 -4.72 23.89 -10.46
CA PHE A 240 -5.11 22.51 -10.18
C PHE A 240 -5.93 21.92 -11.35
N PRO A 241 -5.68 20.68 -11.79
CA PRO A 241 -4.76 19.69 -11.19
C PRO A 241 -3.29 19.79 -11.61
N TYR A 242 -2.84 20.84 -12.28
CA TYR A 242 -1.43 21.08 -12.71
C TYR A 242 -0.85 20.11 -13.76
N LEU A 243 -1.40 18.91 -13.88
CA LEU A 243 -1.08 17.87 -14.85
C LEU A 243 -2.34 17.09 -15.24
N ASN A 244 -2.23 15.84 -15.69
CA ASN A 244 -3.39 15.00 -15.99
C ASN A 244 -4.32 14.85 -14.77
N GLY A 245 -5.57 15.29 -14.92
CA GLY A 245 -6.61 15.27 -13.88
C GLY A 245 -7.27 13.91 -13.68
N GLY A 246 -6.76 12.88 -14.33
CA GLY A 246 -7.32 11.54 -14.40
C GLY A 246 -6.66 10.72 -15.49
N PHE A 247 -7.32 9.63 -15.87
CA PHE A 247 -6.93 8.78 -16.98
C PHE A 247 -8.03 8.71 -18.03
N TYR A 248 -7.68 9.16 -19.23
CA TYR A 248 -8.43 9.01 -20.47
C TYR A 248 -8.37 7.57 -20.96
N GLY A 249 -7.25 6.89 -20.73
CA GLY A 249 -7.10 5.46 -20.99
C GLY A 249 -7.52 4.57 -19.82
N GLU A 250 -7.71 3.29 -20.10
CA GLU A 250 -8.00 2.27 -19.09
C GLU A 250 -6.79 2.03 -18.18
N VAL A 251 -7.03 2.05 -16.88
CA VAL A 251 -6.07 1.66 -15.83
C VAL A 251 -6.79 0.80 -14.80
N VAL A 252 -6.03 0.02 -14.04
CA VAL A 252 -6.54 -0.71 -12.87
C VAL A 252 -6.13 0.05 -11.62
N GLU A 253 -7.07 0.31 -10.72
CA GLU A 253 -6.76 0.81 -9.38
C GLU A 253 -6.76 -0.34 -8.36
N ARG A 254 -5.72 -0.40 -7.54
CA ARG A 254 -5.63 -1.30 -6.37
C ARG A 254 -4.98 -0.55 -5.23
N ASP A 255 -5.53 -0.66 -4.02
CA ASP A 255 -5.02 -0.01 -2.80
C ASP A 255 -4.80 1.52 -2.94
N GLY A 256 -5.58 2.18 -3.79
CA GLY A 256 -5.52 3.62 -4.05
C GLY A 256 -4.39 4.07 -4.97
N GLN A 257 -3.83 3.18 -5.80
CA GLN A 257 -2.79 3.46 -6.79
C GLN A 257 -3.06 2.72 -8.11
N VAL A 258 -2.45 3.15 -9.22
CA VAL A 258 -2.46 2.40 -10.48
C VAL A 258 -1.75 1.05 -10.27
N ASP A 259 -2.27 -0.03 -10.83
CA ASP A 259 -1.69 -1.38 -10.74
C ASP A 259 -1.38 -1.96 -12.13
N PRO A 260 -0.22 -2.63 -12.27
CA PRO A 260 0.89 -2.73 -11.34
C PRO A 260 1.82 -1.51 -11.42
N GLN A 261 2.51 -1.27 -10.31
CA GLN A 261 3.55 -0.25 -10.20
C GLN A 261 4.80 -0.79 -9.50
N PRO A 262 5.97 -0.22 -9.80
CA PRO A 262 7.19 -0.57 -9.10
C PRO A 262 7.12 -0.12 -7.63
N ARG A 263 7.87 -0.78 -6.78
CA ARG A 263 7.92 -0.50 -5.34
C ARG A 263 9.21 0.19 -4.95
N ALA A 264 9.07 1.32 -4.26
CA ALA A 264 10.17 1.95 -3.52
C ALA A 264 10.40 1.22 -2.18
N GLN A 265 11.63 1.26 -1.68
CA GLN A 265 11.99 0.65 -0.40
C GLN A 265 12.85 1.60 0.43
N GLY A 266 12.29 2.10 1.53
CA GLY A 266 13.02 2.91 2.49
C GLY A 266 14.07 2.09 3.22
N VAL A 267 15.21 2.72 3.52
CA VAL A 267 16.28 2.12 4.35
C VAL A 267 16.03 2.29 5.84
N ARG A 268 15.11 3.18 6.21
CA ARG A 268 14.78 3.54 7.59
C ARG A 268 13.27 3.78 7.74
N PRO A 269 12.74 3.75 8.98
CA PRO A 269 11.37 4.20 9.24
C PRO A 269 11.18 5.66 8.84
N HIS A 270 9.97 5.99 8.37
CA HIS A 270 9.62 7.39 8.14
C HIS A 270 9.55 8.16 9.47
N LEU A 271 9.78 9.46 9.41
CA LEU A 271 9.76 10.36 10.55
C LEU A 271 8.53 11.27 10.51
N PRO A 272 8.06 11.80 11.65
CA PRO A 272 6.98 12.77 11.66
C PRO A 272 7.39 14.10 10.98
N GLY A 273 6.40 14.92 10.65
CA GLY A 273 6.64 16.28 10.14
C GLY A 273 7.46 17.12 11.12
N LEU A 274 8.48 17.83 10.62
CA LEU A 274 9.32 18.71 11.42
C LEU A 274 8.76 20.14 11.42
N LYS A 275 8.04 20.50 12.49
CA LYS A 275 7.41 21.82 12.63
C LYS A 275 8.47 22.94 12.59
N GLY A 276 8.19 23.98 11.81
CA GLY A 276 9.06 25.15 11.67
C GLY A 276 10.32 24.91 10.82
N ALA A 277 10.38 23.78 10.11
CA ALA A 277 11.48 23.48 9.20
C ALA A 277 11.30 24.16 7.85
N THR A 278 12.38 24.75 7.31
CA THR A 278 12.46 25.18 5.91
C THR A 278 13.73 24.60 5.30
N ILE A 279 13.62 23.89 4.18
CA ILE A 279 14.78 23.41 3.44
C ILE A 279 15.32 24.54 2.56
N VAL A 280 16.58 24.91 2.79
CA VAL A 280 17.24 26.05 2.15
C VAL A 280 18.30 25.64 1.12
N GLY A 281 18.64 24.36 1.04
CA GLY A 281 19.58 23.89 0.03
C GLY A 281 19.71 22.38 -0.07
N PHE A 282 20.15 21.94 -1.24
CA PHE A 282 20.53 20.57 -1.54
C PHE A 282 21.81 20.56 -2.35
N GLU A 283 22.79 19.78 -1.90
CA GLU A 283 24.11 19.70 -2.52
C GLU A 283 24.52 18.24 -2.71
N LYS A 284 24.93 17.89 -3.93
CA LYS A 284 25.66 16.65 -4.19
C LYS A 284 27.15 16.96 -4.01
N GLN A 285 27.74 16.47 -2.93
CA GLN A 285 29.15 16.75 -2.60
C GLN A 285 30.10 15.95 -3.50
N ARG A 286 29.78 14.68 -3.73
CA ARG A 286 30.50 13.74 -4.59
C ARG A 286 29.54 12.62 -5.02
N ALA A 287 30.04 11.64 -5.77
CA ALA A 287 29.27 10.44 -6.07
C ALA A 287 28.69 9.85 -4.77
N ASN A 288 27.39 9.56 -4.77
CA ASN A 288 26.67 8.94 -3.66
C ASN A 288 26.76 9.68 -2.31
N SER A 289 27.04 10.99 -2.30
CA SER A 289 27.16 11.78 -1.08
C SER A 289 26.45 13.12 -1.23
N TYR A 290 25.54 13.40 -0.32
CA TYR A 290 24.57 14.48 -0.43
C TYR A 290 24.45 15.25 0.87
N THR A 291 23.93 16.47 0.80
CA THR A 291 23.65 17.30 1.96
C THR A 291 22.34 18.05 1.73
N VAL A 292 21.39 17.87 2.65
CA VAL A 292 20.20 18.71 2.76
C VAL A 292 20.49 19.76 3.83
N LYS A 293 20.43 21.04 3.47
CA LYS A 293 20.55 22.18 4.38
C LYS A 293 19.15 22.68 4.70
N TYR A 294 18.85 22.84 5.97
CA TYR A 294 17.54 23.29 6.43
C TYR A 294 17.67 24.13 7.69
N GLU A 295 16.66 24.94 7.96
CA GLU A 295 16.55 25.73 9.18
C GLU A 295 15.38 25.23 10.00
N VAL A 296 15.49 25.25 11.32
CA VAL A 296 14.36 25.00 12.23
C VAL A 296 14.21 26.21 13.13
N PHE A 297 13.11 26.95 12.97
CA PHE A 297 12.91 28.25 13.62
C PHE A 297 14.09 29.22 13.39
N GLY A 298 14.61 29.26 12.16
CA GLY A 298 15.74 30.12 11.75
C GLY A 298 17.13 29.62 12.18
N LYS A 299 17.22 28.50 12.90
CA LYS A 299 18.52 27.92 13.29
C LYS A 299 19.01 26.94 12.23
N PRO A 300 20.23 27.12 11.67
CA PRO A 300 20.74 26.28 10.61
C PRO A 300 21.04 24.87 11.09
N ARG A 301 20.68 23.88 10.27
CA ARG A 301 20.93 22.45 10.44
C ARG A 301 21.26 21.82 9.10
N SER A 302 21.79 20.60 9.12
CA SER A 302 21.93 19.81 7.90
C SER A 302 21.80 18.32 8.14
N VAL A 303 21.36 17.59 7.12
CA VAL A 303 21.48 16.14 7.03
C VAL A 303 22.49 15.85 5.93
N ARG A 304 23.67 15.35 6.29
CA ARG A 304 24.65 14.84 5.34
C ARG A 304 24.44 13.34 5.23
N TYR A 305 24.41 12.79 4.04
CA TYR A 305 24.25 11.35 3.90
C TYR A 305 25.05 10.79 2.73
N SER A 306 25.48 9.54 2.88
CA SER A 306 26.23 8.83 1.85
C SER A 306 25.74 7.41 1.68
N ILE A 307 25.73 6.93 0.44
CA ILE A 307 25.33 5.59 0.04
C ILE A 307 26.59 4.79 -0.29
N GLY A 308 26.86 3.74 0.47
CA GLY A 308 27.95 2.80 0.23
C GLY A 308 27.57 1.76 -0.83
N ASP A 309 28.57 1.14 -1.45
CA ASP A 309 28.41 0.19 -2.56
C ASP A 309 27.58 -1.05 -2.19
N ASN A 310 27.52 -1.39 -0.90
CA ASN A 310 26.70 -2.48 -0.36
C ASN A 310 25.23 -2.08 -0.11
N GLY A 311 24.81 -0.88 -0.52
CA GLY A 311 23.47 -0.35 -0.27
C GLY A 311 23.24 0.16 1.16
N THR A 312 24.31 0.32 1.95
CA THR A 312 24.24 0.95 3.28
C THR A 312 24.21 2.45 3.14
N VAL A 313 23.32 3.12 3.88
CA VAL A 313 23.17 4.57 3.90
C VAL A 313 23.52 5.08 5.29
N THR A 314 24.48 5.99 5.37
CA THR A 314 24.87 6.68 6.61
C THR A 314 24.35 8.11 6.58
N PHE A 315 23.65 8.52 7.62
CA PHE A 315 23.12 9.87 7.83
C PHE A 315 23.85 10.53 8.98
N ALA A 316 24.26 11.78 8.81
CA ALA A 316 24.84 12.63 9.85
C ALA A 316 23.99 13.90 9.97
N PHE A 317 23.24 13.98 11.07
CA PHE A 317 22.40 15.10 11.45
C PHE A 317 23.24 16.12 12.23
N VAL A 318 23.44 17.30 11.64
CA VAL A 318 24.30 18.36 12.17
C VAL A 318 23.44 19.52 12.68
N SER A 319 23.64 19.92 13.92
CA SER A 319 23.08 21.12 14.54
C SER A 319 24.12 21.87 15.38
N GLU A 320 23.73 23.00 15.97
CA GLU A 320 24.56 23.71 16.96
C GLU A 320 24.94 22.85 18.18
N GLN A 321 24.14 21.83 18.51
CA GLN A 321 24.38 20.95 19.66
C GLN A 321 25.37 19.82 19.37
N GLY A 322 25.74 19.60 18.10
CA GLY A 322 26.66 18.54 17.70
C GLY A 322 26.18 17.79 16.46
N THR A 323 26.79 16.63 16.22
CA THR A 323 26.44 15.74 15.10
C THR A 323 26.04 14.37 15.61
N THR A 324 24.86 13.90 15.21
CA THR A 324 24.40 12.53 15.45
C THR A 324 24.50 11.74 14.15
N THR A 325 25.06 10.52 14.20
CA THR A 325 25.24 9.68 13.01
C THR A 325 24.45 8.39 13.15
N GLU A 326 23.72 8.02 12.12
CA GLU A 326 22.92 6.80 12.01
C GLU A 326 23.30 6.06 10.72
N THR A 327 23.28 4.74 10.74
CA THR A 327 23.62 3.93 9.56
C THR A 327 22.61 2.80 9.39
N TYR A 328 22.11 2.66 8.16
CA TYR A 328 21.06 1.72 7.80
C TYR A 328 21.48 0.93 6.58
N SER A 329 21.09 -0.33 6.47
CA SER A 329 21.28 -1.14 5.27
C SER A 329 19.95 -1.45 4.61
N ALA A 330 19.93 -1.55 3.28
CA ALA A 330 18.74 -1.96 2.54
C ALA A 330 18.16 -3.26 3.11
N ARG A 331 16.88 -3.26 3.49
CA ARG A 331 16.16 -4.46 3.92
C ARG A 331 16.06 -5.41 2.72
N ARG A 332 17.02 -6.33 2.55
CA ARG A 332 16.85 -7.45 1.62
C ARG A 332 15.72 -8.33 2.13
N ARG A 333 14.54 -8.25 1.53
CA ARG A 333 13.60 -9.38 1.49
C ARG A 333 14.14 -10.36 0.45
N SER A 334 14.69 -11.49 0.87
CA SER A 334 14.82 -12.64 -0.03
C SER A 334 13.43 -13.20 -0.28
N GLU A 335 13.15 -13.59 -1.52
CA GLU A 335 12.09 -14.53 -1.82
C GLU A 335 12.28 -15.77 -0.94
N GLY A 336 11.21 -16.18 -0.24
CA GLY A 336 11.20 -17.37 0.60
C GLY A 336 11.50 -17.13 2.09
N GLY A 337 10.44 -17.16 2.90
CA GLY A 337 10.42 -17.70 4.27
C GLY A 337 11.34 -17.08 5.34
N GLY A 338 10.73 -16.38 6.29
CA GLY A 338 11.11 -16.47 7.71
C GLY A 338 11.79 -15.26 8.37
N ARG A 339 11.35 -15.03 9.63
CA ARG A 339 12.11 -14.56 10.80
C ARG A 339 12.82 -13.19 10.71
N TYR A 340 12.25 -12.20 11.40
CA TYR A 340 12.95 -10.96 11.78
C TYR A 340 13.62 -11.11 13.15
N GLY A 341 14.95 -11.00 13.17
CA GLY A 341 15.78 -10.85 14.37
C GLY A 341 16.87 -9.80 14.13
N THR A 342 16.67 -8.64 14.74
CA THR A 342 17.58 -7.70 15.42
C THR A 342 19.06 -7.54 15.03
N GLU A 343 19.39 -6.27 14.75
CA GLU A 343 20.49 -5.41 15.24
C GLU A 343 21.92 -5.95 15.43
N ALA A 344 22.88 -5.14 14.96
CA ALA A 344 24.30 -5.23 15.30
C ALA A 344 24.74 -3.98 16.08
N THR A 345 25.33 -4.20 17.26
CA THR A 345 26.15 -3.23 18.03
C THR A 345 27.44 -3.93 18.52
N PRO A 346 28.48 -3.22 18.98
CA PRO A 346 29.87 -3.39 18.56
C PRO A 346 30.65 -4.43 19.39
N THR A 347 31.71 -4.98 18.80
CA THR A 347 32.58 -5.97 19.44
C THR A 347 33.54 -5.37 20.47
N ASN A 348 33.52 -5.87 21.72
CA ASN A 348 34.72 -6.49 22.29
C ASN A 348 34.43 -7.49 23.43
N LYS A 349 35.16 -8.63 23.38
CA LYS A 349 35.44 -9.68 24.39
C LYS A 349 34.34 -10.63 24.90
N GLN A 350 34.35 -11.82 24.28
CA GLN A 350 34.43 -13.18 24.85
C GLN A 350 33.89 -13.42 26.28
N ARG A 351 32.79 -14.20 26.41
CA ARG A 351 32.75 -15.65 26.78
C ARG A 351 31.38 -16.04 27.35
N GLY A 352 30.87 -17.19 26.88
CA GLY A 352 30.06 -18.11 27.70
C GLY A 352 28.56 -18.12 27.44
N ASP A 353 28.12 -19.09 26.64
CA ASP A 353 26.71 -19.47 26.41
C ASP A 353 25.92 -19.70 27.71
N LYS A 354 24.73 -19.08 27.76
CA LYS A 354 23.46 -19.69 28.19
C LYS A 354 22.30 -18.74 27.85
N LYS A 355 21.49 -19.11 26.86
CA LYS A 355 20.23 -18.42 26.51
C LYS A 355 19.26 -18.49 27.69
N GLN A 356 18.98 -17.34 28.30
CA GLN A 356 17.70 -17.04 28.94
C GLN A 356 16.98 -16.03 28.05
N GLU A 357 15.72 -16.30 27.73
CA GLU A 357 14.84 -15.40 26.96
C GLU A 357 14.51 -14.16 27.81
N GLU A 358 14.95 -12.99 27.38
CA GLU A 358 14.64 -11.71 28.04
C GLU A 358 13.27 -11.20 27.57
N ARG A 359 12.30 -11.28 28.48
CA ARG A 359 10.99 -10.60 28.45
C ARG A 359 11.22 -9.11 28.79
N TRP A 360 10.48 -8.19 28.16
CA TRP A 360 10.45 -6.79 28.61
C TRP A 360 9.93 -6.72 30.05
N THR A 361 10.71 -6.15 30.97
CA THR A 361 10.38 -6.05 32.42
C THR A 361 10.13 -4.62 32.90
N SER A 362 9.96 -3.64 32.00
CA SER A 362 9.68 -2.26 32.41
C SER A 362 8.20 -2.09 32.74
N ASN A 363 7.88 -1.90 34.02
CA ASN A 363 6.55 -1.52 34.55
C ASN A 363 6.18 -0.07 34.21
N ASP A 364 6.48 0.40 32.99
CA ASP A 364 6.09 1.74 32.55
C ASP A 364 4.59 1.75 32.18
N PRO A 365 3.76 2.64 32.76
CA PRO A 365 2.30 2.60 32.61
C PRO A 365 1.83 2.71 31.16
N ILE A 366 2.53 3.53 30.36
CA ILE A 366 2.22 3.72 28.94
C ILE A 366 2.55 2.45 28.17
N SER A 367 3.70 1.83 28.47
CA SER A 367 4.12 0.58 27.83
C SER A 367 3.14 -0.57 28.14
N MET A 368 2.62 -0.67 29.36
CA MET A 368 1.61 -1.68 29.74
C MET A 368 0.25 -1.42 29.13
N ALA A 369 -0.15 -0.14 28.99
CA ALA A 369 -1.42 0.21 28.36
C ALA A 369 -1.39 0.02 26.83
N LEU A 370 -0.20 0.09 26.22
CA LEU A 370 -0.01 -0.12 24.78
C LEU A 370 0.27 -1.58 24.41
N ASP A 371 0.92 -2.36 25.28
CA ASP A 371 1.08 -3.82 25.14
C ASP A 371 -0.19 -4.53 25.67
N VAL A 372 -1.29 -4.30 24.95
CA VAL A 372 -2.63 -4.78 25.34
C VAL A 372 -2.69 -6.30 25.38
N ASN A 373 -1.89 -6.98 24.56
CA ASN A 373 -1.85 -8.44 24.51
C ASN A 373 -0.84 -9.07 25.51
N GLY A 374 0.02 -8.25 26.13
CA GLY A 374 0.95 -8.62 27.20
C GLY A 374 2.13 -9.49 26.74
N ASP A 375 2.46 -9.46 25.45
CA ASP A 375 3.52 -10.26 24.84
C ASP A 375 4.92 -9.61 24.93
N GLY A 376 4.99 -8.41 25.51
CA GLY A 376 6.21 -7.63 25.70
C GLY A 376 6.64 -6.88 24.44
N LYS A 377 5.79 -6.75 23.43
CA LYS A 377 6.03 -6.04 22.18
C LYS A 377 4.76 -5.27 21.77
N ILE A 378 4.95 -4.14 21.10
CA ILE A 378 3.85 -3.34 20.57
C ILE A 378 3.81 -3.53 19.05
N ASP A 379 2.77 -4.19 18.54
CA ASP A 379 2.56 -4.45 17.12
C ASP A 379 1.77 -3.33 16.41
N GLY A 380 1.74 -3.36 15.07
CA GLY A 380 1.09 -2.32 14.27
C GLY A 380 -0.42 -2.16 14.54
N SER A 381 -1.07 -3.15 15.14
CA SER A 381 -2.47 -3.15 15.57
C SER A 381 -2.65 -2.45 16.90
N GLU A 382 -1.70 -2.59 17.81
CA GLU A 382 -1.64 -1.86 19.07
C GLU A 382 -1.31 -0.38 18.83
N LEU A 383 -0.45 -0.09 17.83
CA LEU A 383 -0.21 1.29 17.36
C LEU A 383 -1.44 1.95 16.75
N ARG A 384 -2.38 1.20 16.15
CA ARG A 384 -3.66 1.75 15.66
C ARG A 384 -4.61 2.13 16.78
N ARG A 385 -4.42 1.56 17.98
CA ARG A 385 -5.12 1.92 19.22
C ARG A 385 -4.43 3.01 20.03
N ILE A 386 -3.24 3.48 19.63
CA ILE A 386 -2.47 4.45 20.41
C ILE A 386 -3.25 5.73 20.69
N GLY A 387 -4.06 6.20 19.73
CA GLY A 387 -4.91 7.38 19.93
C GLY A 387 -6.03 7.17 20.94
N VAL A 388 -6.46 5.93 21.17
CA VAL A 388 -7.49 5.57 22.16
C VAL A 388 -6.84 5.43 23.55
N VAL A 389 -5.71 4.72 23.63
CA VAL A 389 -4.97 4.48 24.88
C VAL A 389 -4.41 5.78 25.46
N LEU A 390 -3.89 6.66 24.60
CA LEU A 390 -3.36 7.96 25.03
C LEU A 390 -4.45 8.87 25.61
N ARG A 391 -5.71 8.76 25.16
CA ARG A 391 -6.84 9.50 25.74
C ARG A 391 -7.24 9.03 27.15
N GLU A 392 -6.79 7.85 27.59
CA GLU A 392 -6.97 7.42 28.98
C GLU A 392 -6.02 8.13 29.95
N PHE A 393 -4.95 8.73 29.42
CA PHE A 393 -3.96 9.50 30.19
C PHE A 393 -4.18 11.03 30.14
N ASP A 394 -5.02 11.53 29.23
CA ASP A 394 -5.46 12.93 29.14
C ASP A 394 -6.71 13.12 30.03
N SER A 395 -6.48 13.32 31.33
CA SER A 395 -7.53 13.33 32.34
C SER A 395 -8.31 14.64 32.34
N ASP A 396 -7.69 15.75 31.99
CA ASP A 396 -8.32 17.07 31.94
C ASP A 396 -8.89 17.45 30.56
N ARG A 397 -8.63 16.62 29.53
CA ARG A 397 -9.20 16.69 28.17
C ARG A 397 -8.80 17.95 27.43
N ASP A 398 -7.58 18.43 27.67
CA ASP A 398 -7.04 19.58 26.95
C ASP A 398 -6.36 19.18 25.62
N GLY A 399 -6.26 17.88 25.34
CA GLY A 399 -5.68 17.31 24.14
C GLY A 399 -4.15 17.15 24.21
N LEU A 400 -3.56 17.36 25.39
CA LEU A 400 -2.17 17.07 25.74
C LEU A 400 -2.16 16.04 26.87
N ILE A 401 -1.02 15.37 27.06
CA ILE A 401 -0.83 14.45 28.20
C ILE A 401 0.34 14.96 29.00
N ALA A 402 0.05 15.49 30.17
CA ALA A 402 1.06 16.04 31.06
C ALA A 402 1.72 14.94 31.91
N VAL A 403 2.97 15.19 32.35
CA VAL A 403 3.78 14.22 33.11
C VAL A 403 3.12 13.82 34.43
N ASP A 404 2.34 14.71 35.04
CA ASP A 404 1.57 14.47 36.25
C ASP A 404 0.31 13.63 36.01
N GLU A 405 -0.27 13.65 34.82
CA GLU A 405 -1.39 12.77 34.46
C GLU A 405 -0.93 11.32 34.22
N ILE A 406 0.29 11.14 33.69
CA ILE A 406 0.93 9.83 33.59
C ILE A 406 1.21 9.24 34.99
N ARG A 407 1.63 10.09 35.96
CA ARG A 407 1.99 9.67 37.33
C ARG A 407 0.79 9.42 38.24
N LYS A 408 -0.40 9.95 37.94
CA LYS A 408 -1.63 9.64 38.69
C LYS A 408 -2.07 8.17 38.58
N SER A 409 -1.50 7.41 37.62
CA SER A 409 -1.75 5.97 37.46
C SER A 409 -0.99 5.08 38.47
N GLU A 410 -0.10 5.62 39.32
CA GLU A 410 0.70 4.84 40.27
C GLU A 410 -0.07 4.32 41.51
N HIS A 411 -1.33 4.72 41.71
CA HIS A 411 -2.15 4.27 42.85
C HIS A 411 -3.56 3.84 42.43
N VAL A 412 -3.70 2.59 41.98
CA VAL A 412 -4.96 1.86 42.14
C VAL A 412 -4.66 0.47 42.69
N ASP A 413 -5.19 0.26 43.88
CA ASP A 413 -5.03 -0.95 44.68
C ASP A 413 -5.54 -2.21 43.99
N ASN A 414 -4.88 -3.29 44.38
CA ASN A 414 -5.08 -4.67 43.98
C ASN A 414 -6.43 -5.20 44.53
N GLU A 415 -7.43 -5.41 43.68
CA GLU A 415 -8.58 -6.30 43.99
C GLU A 415 -8.95 -7.22 42.80
N PRO A 416 -9.26 -8.50 43.06
CA PRO A 416 -9.57 -9.47 42.01
C PRO A 416 -11.07 -9.46 41.69
N GLN A 417 -11.44 -9.05 40.47
CA GLN A 417 -12.79 -9.31 39.96
C GLN A 417 -12.74 -10.21 38.72
N GLY A 418 -13.06 -11.48 38.94
CA GLY A 418 -13.51 -12.37 37.88
C GLY A 418 -14.93 -11.98 37.45
N GLY A 419 -15.18 -11.97 36.14
CA GLY A 419 -16.51 -11.76 35.58
C GLY A 419 -16.55 -12.19 34.12
N GLY A 420 -17.20 -13.32 33.84
CA GLY A 420 -17.53 -13.71 32.47
C GLY A 420 -18.46 -12.69 31.83
N GLY A 421 -18.28 -12.44 30.53
CA GLY A 421 -19.13 -11.55 29.75
C GLY A 421 -20.61 -11.89 29.97
N VAL A 422 -21.40 -10.87 30.26
CA VAL A 422 -22.84 -10.99 30.49
C VAL A 422 -23.47 -11.54 29.21
N ARG A 423 -24.05 -12.74 29.29
CA ARG A 423 -24.97 -13.22 28.25
C ARG A 423 -26.14 -12.22 28.19
N GLY A 424 -26.35 -11.63 27.03
CA GLY A 424 -27.57 -10.86 26.75
C GLY A 424 -28.82 -11.67 27.10
N PRO A 425 -29.93 -11.01 27.46
CA PRO A 425 -31.10 -11.69 27.99
C PRO A 425 -31.64 -12.69 26.96
N GLN A 426 -31.85 -13.92 27.41
CA GLN A 426 -32.56 -14.96 26.67
C GLN A 426 -33.94 -15.16 27.33
N SER A 427 -35.01 -14.85 26.58
CA SER A 427 -36.47 -15.07 26.78
C SER A 427 -37.22 -13.76 26.49
N ASP A 428 -38.35 -13.64 25.79
CA ASP A 428 -39.30 -14.53 25.13
C ASP A 428 -40.10 -13.65 24.12
N ASN A 429 -40.49 -14.20 22.96
CA ASN A 429 -41.55 -13.70 22.05
C ASN A 429 -41.52 -12.23 21.54
N GLY A 430 -40.40 -11.74 21.01
CA GLY A 430 -40.34 -10.51 20.19
C GLY A 430 -39.46 -10.67 18.94
N PRO A 431 -39.64 -9.87 17.87
CA PRO A 431 -38.78 -9.91 16.69
C PRO A 431 -37.33 -9.58 17.09
N ARG A 432 -36.37 -10.40 16.63
CA ARG A 432 -34.94 -10.22 16.93
C ARG A 432 -34.47 -8.90 16.32
N GLN A 433 -33.95 -8.00 17.15
CA GLN A 433 -33.38 -6.74 16.67
C GLN A 433 -32.05 -6.98 15.91
N PRO A 434 -31.77 -6.24 14.83
CA PRO A 434 -30.48 -6.24 14.16
C PRO A 434 -29.31 -6.04 15.13
N TRP A 435 -28.24 -6.82 14.97
CA TRP A 435 -27.10 -6.83 15.90
C TRP A 435 -26.46 -5.44 16.08
N ILE A 436 -26.33 -4.67 14.99
CA ILE A 436 -25.77 -3.29 14.99
C ILE A 436 -26.54 -2.38 15.96
N LEU A 437 -27.86 -2.56 16.10
CA LEU A 437 -28.69 -1.70 16.96
C LEU A 437 -28.48 -1.94 18.45
N VAL A 438 -28.03 -3.14 18.82
CA VAL A 438 -27.75 -3.54 20.20
C VAL A 438 -26.32 -3.17 20.59
N HIS A 439 -25.40 -3.16 19.61
CA HIS A 439 -23.97 -2.93 19.82
C HIS A 439 -23.46 -1.59 19.29
N ALA A 440 -24.33 -0.68 18.88
CA ALA A 440 -23.98 0.62 18.30
C ALA A 440 -22.95 1.41 19.12
N THR A 441 -23.14 1.46 20.45
CA THR A 441 -22.24 2.16 21.37
C THR A 441 -20.87 1.49 21.53
N GLU A 442 -20.77 0.20 21.23
CA GLU A 442 -19.51 -0.55 21.29
C GLU A 442 -18.74 -0.46 19.96
N ILE A 443 -19.42 -0.10 18.87
CA ILE A 443 -18.87 0.03 17.51
C ILE A 443 -18.49 1.49 17.21
N ASP A 444 -19.20 2.47 17.77
CA ASP A 444 -18.85 3.91 17.70
C ASP A 444 -17.58 4.19 18.53
N LEU A 445 -16.42 4.08 17.88
CA LEU A 445 -15.10 4.12 18.52
C LEU A 445 -14.65 5.56 18.77
N ASP A 446 -15.04 6.49 17.91
CA ASP A 446 -14.73 7.91 18.06
C ASP A 446 -15.77 8.67 18.91
N LYS A 447 -16.87 8.01 19.28
CA LYS A 447 -17.96 8.50 20.14
C LYS A 447 -18.67 9.72 19.56
N ASN A 448 -18.72 9.81 18.24
CA ASN A 448 -19.38 10.90 17.54
C ASN A 448 -20.92 10.69 17.42
N GLY A 449 -21.42 9.53 17.86
CA GLY A 449 -22.84 9.17 17.83
C GLY A 449 -23.31 8.58 16.50
N MET A 450 -22.41 8.36 15.55
CA MET A 450 -22.64 7.76 14.24
C MET A 450 -21.75 6.52 14.09
N ILE A 451 -22.15 5.57 13.25
CA ILE A 451 -21.33 4.38 12.96
C ILE A 451 -20.84 4.49 11.53
N SER A 452 -19.55 4.71 11.35
CA SER A 452 -18.95 4.69 10.01
C SER A 452 -18.76 3.26 9.48
N ARG A 453 -18.74 3.11 8.16
CA ARG A 453 -18.38 1.84 7.50
C ARG A 453 -17.06 1.27 8.02
N ASN A 454 -16.09 2.14 8.27
CA ASN A 454 -14.75 1.77 8.72
C ASN A 454 -14.73 1.23 10.15
N GLU A 455 -15.58 1.74 11.04
CA GLU A 455 -15.67 1.26 12.42
C GLU A 455 -16.26 -0.15 12.47
N LEU A 456 -17.34 -0.40 11.73
CA LEU A 456 -17.96 -1.72 11.67
C LEU A 456 -17.06 -2.76 11.01
N VAL A 457 -16.47 -2.44 9.85
CA VAL A 457 -15.53 -3.35 9.16
C VAL A 457 -14.27 -3.55 10.00
N GLY A 458 -13.80 -2.50 10.68
CA GLY A 458 -12.67 -2.57 11.60
C GLY A 458 -12.91 -3.52 12.76
N GLU A 459 -14.09 -3.45 13.38
CA GLU A 459 -14.51 -4.37 14.45
C GLU A 459 -14.66 -5.81 13.95
N ALA A 460 -15.10 -6.02 12.70
CA ALA A 460 -15.14 -7.34 12.07
C ALA A 460 -13.77 -7.98 11.93
N VAL A 461 -12.80 -7.21 11.44
CA VAL A 461 -11.42 -7.64 11.30
C VAL A 461 -10.78 -7.89 12.67
N HIS A 462 -11.07 -7.04 13.66
CA HIS A 462 -10.59 -7.20 15.03
C HIS A 462 -11.15 -8.48 15.66
N ALA A 463 -12.45 -8.74 15.50
CA ALA A 463 -13.11 -9.93 15.98
C ALA A 463 -12.53 -11.20 15.34
N PHE A 464 -12.32 -11.19 14.01
CA PHE A 464 -11.71 -12.27 13.25
C PHE A 464 -10.31 -12.62 13.77
N LYS A 465 -9.43 -11.62 13.91
CA LYS A 465 -8.05 -11.79 14.41
C LYS A 465 -8.03 -12.38 15.83
N GLY A 466 -9.05 -12.11 16.64
CA GLY A 466 -9.16 -12.70 17.96
C GLY A 466 -9.33 -14.22 17.95
N TYR A 467 -9.92 -14.78 16.88
CA TYR A 467 -10.08 -16.22 16.67
C TYR A 467 -8.96 -16.86 15.84
N ASP A 468 -8.44 -16.18 14.82
CA ASP A 468 -7.38 -16.67 13.93
C ASP A 468 -6.03 -16.72 14.68
N LYS A 469 -5.79 -17.80 15.41
CA LYS A 469 -4.60 -17.95 16.26
C LYS A 469 -3.41 -18.43 15.47
N ASN A 470 -3.66 -19.25 14.46
CA ASN A 470 -2.61 -19.79 13.61
C ASN A 470 -2.21 -18.82 12.47
N ASN A 471 -2.96 -17.73 12.28
CA ASN A 471 -2.77 -16.70 11.26
C ASN A 471 -2.81 -17.25 9.82
N ASP A 472 -3.68 -18.23 9.57
CA ASP A 472 -3.88 -18.81 8.24
C ASP A 472 -4.95 -18.06 7.41
N GLY A 473 -5.60 -17.06 8.00
CA GLY A 473 -6.61 -16.23 7.34
C GLY A 473 -7.97 -16.91 7.20
N GLN A 474 -8.19 -18.03 7.88
CA GLN A 474 -9.43 -18.79 7.95
C GLN A 474 -9.77 -19.13 9.41
N LEU A 475 -11.05 -19.29 9.73
CA LEU A 475 -11.50 -19.73 11.04
C LEU A 475 -12.17 -21.08 10.91
N ASN A 476 -11.54 -22.09 11.49
CA ASN A 476 -12.15 -23.42 11.64
C ASN A 476 -12.94 -23.53 12.97
N ASP A 477 -13.71 -24.60 13.09
CA ASP A 477 -14.48 -24.93 14.30
C ASP A 477 -13.63 -24.99 15.58
N GLY A 478 -12.35 -25.39 15.46
CA GLY A 478 -11.41 -25.46 16.58
C GLY A 478 -11.08 -24.08 17.15
N GLU A 479 -10.83 -23.11 16.27
CA GLU A 479 -10.53 -21.72 16.63
C GLU A 479 -11.74 -20.98 17.16
N LEU A 480 -12.89 -21.12 16.51
CA LEU A 480 -14.17 -20.59 17.01
C LEU A 480 -14.59 -21.25 18.33
N GLY A 481 -14.17 -22.49 18.57
CA GLY A 481 -14.44 -23.28 19.76
C GLY A 481 -13.67 -22.85 21.02
N VAL A 482 -12.61 -22.06 20.90
CA VAL A 482 -11.72 -21.70 22.03
C VAL A 482 -12.49 -21.01 23.15
N ARG A 483 -12.26 -21.47 24.38
CA ARG A 483 -12.93 -20.98 25.59
C ARG A 483 -12.45 -19.55 25.90
N GLY A 484 -13.38 -18.59 25.86
CA GLY A 484 -13.09 -17.16 26.01
C GLY A 484 -13.23 -16.35 24.71
N GLY A 485 -13.18 -17.00 23.54
CA GLY A 485 -13.43 -16.40 22.22
C GLY A 485 -12.61 -15.15 21.90
N SER A 486 -13.03 -14.42 20.87
CA SER A 486 -12.52 -13.08 20.58
C SER A 486 -13.14 -12.07 21.55
N ARG A 487 -12.31 -11.30 22.26
CA ARG A 487 -12.73 -10.25 23.21
C ARG A 487 -13.07 -8.96 22.46
N SER A 488 -14.12 -9.03 21.66
CA SER A 488 -14.62 -7.92 20.86
C SER A 488 -16.15 -7.94 20.88
N ALA A 489 -16.78 -6.81 20.57
CA ALA A 489 -18.23 -6.72 20.48
C ALA A 489 -18.75 -7.77 19.49
N MET A 490 -18.11 -7.91 18.32
CA MET A 490 -18.53 -8.84 17.28
C MET A 490 -17.99 -10.27 17.44
N GLY A 491 -17.18 -10.54 18.46
CA GLY A 491 -16.60 -11.87 18.70
C GLY A 491 -17.66 -12.95 18.99
N GLY A 492 -18.70 -12.60 19.75
CA GLY A 492 -19.84 -13.51 19.99
C GLY A 492 -20.69 -13.75 18.75
N PHE A 493 -20.84 -12.71 17.92
CA PHE A 493 -21.63 -12.75 16.69
C PHE A 493 -20.99 -13.67 15.63
N ILE A 494 -19.70 -13.50 15.33
CA ILE A 494 -19.00 -14.35 14.35
C ILE A 494 -19.06 -15.82 14.74
N LYS A 495 -18.86 -16.13 16.02
CA LYS A 495 -18.98 -17.51 16.52
C LYS A 495 -20.41 -18.08 16.39
N GLY A 496 -21.42 -17.26 16.70
CA GLY A 496 -22.83 -17.66 16.60
C GLY A 496 -23.33 -17.84 15.17
N HIS A 497 -22.76 -17.07 14.23
CA HIS A 497 -23.21 -16.97 12.84
C HIS A 497 -22.20 -17.53 11.83
N ALA A 498 -21.20 -18.31 12.27
CA ALA A 498 -20.14 -18.83 11.40
C ALA A 498 -20.67 -19.55 10.14
N LYS A 499 -21.70 -20.39 10.29
CA LYS A 499 -22.35 -21.11 9.17
C LYS A 499 -23.10 -20.22 8.18
N GLU A 500 -23.48 -19.02 8.60
CA GLU A 500 -24.22 -18.07 7.77
C GLU A 500 -23.25 -17.08 7.09
N ILE A 501 -22.05 -16.96 7.65
CA ILE A 501 -20.94 -16.18 7.13
C ILE A 501 -20.18 -17.00 6.07
N ASP A 502 -19.89 -18.28 6.36
CA ASP A 502 -19.38 -19.29 5.41
C ASP A 502 -20.36 -19.45 4.25
N ARG A 503 -20.06 -18.79 3.13
CA ARG A 503 -20.96 -18.62 2.01
C ARG A 503 -20.58 -19.50 0.84
N ASP A 504 -19.31 -19.84 0.70
CA ASP A 504 -18.87 -20.83 -0.27
C ASP A 504 -19.02 -22.27 0.25
N GLY A 505 -19.30 -22.45 1.55
CA GLY A 505 -19.68 -23.71 2.17
C GLY A 505 -18.49 -24.65 2.31
N ASP A 506 -17.28 -24.12 2.38
CA ASP A 506 -16.05 -24.91 2.49
C ASP A 506 -15.78 -25.41 3.91
N GLY A 507 -16.59 -24.97 4.89
CA GLY A 507 -16.54 -25.40 6.28
C GLY A 507 -15.55 -24.60 7.13
N VAL A 508 -14.97 -23.53 6.59
CA VAL A 508 -14.21 -22.52 7.33
C VAL A 508 -14.78 -21.14 7.05
N VAL A 509 -14.47 -20.18 7.91
CA VAL A 509 -14.88 -18.78 7.70
C VAL A 509 -13.65 -17.98 7.33
N SER A 510 -13.58 -17.50 6.11
CA SER A 510 -12.50 -16.63 5.65
C SER A 510 -12.64 -15.21 6.17
N ARG A 511 -11.53 -14.47 6.17
CA ARG A 511 -11.53 -13.04 6.51
C ARG A 511 -12.47 -12.23 5.62
N ASP A 512 -12.48 -12.53 4.33
CA ASP A 512 -13.28 -11.81 3.35
C ASP A 512 -14.77 -12.07 3.58
N GLU A 513 -15.17 -13.26 4.00
CA GLU A 513 -16.57 -13.53 4.33
C GLU A 513 -17.06 -12.78 5.56
N VAL A 514 -16.21 -12.64 6.59
CA VAL A 514 -16.53 -11.82 7.77
C VAL A 514 -16.66 -10.35 7.40
N VAL A 515 -15.75 -9.83 6.57
CA VAL A 515 -15.81 -8.44 6.09
C VAL A 515 -17.03 -8.21 5.21
N ASN A 516 -17.28 -9.08 4.23
CA ASN A 516 -18.44 -8.99 3.34
C ASN A 516 -19.76 -9.16 4.10
N ASN A 517 -19.78 -9.90 5.22
CA ASN A 517 -20.94 -9.97 6.11
C ASN A 517 -21.18 -8.63 6.82
N ALA A 518 -20.13 -8.02 7.39
CA ALA A 518 -20.20 -6.71 8.03
C ALA A 518 -20.65 -5.61 7.04
N GLU A 519 -20.13 -5.62 5.82
CA GLU A 519 -20.55 -4.69 4.76
C GLU A 519 -22.02 -4.86 4.40
N ARG A 520 -22.52 -6.09 4.31
CA ARG A 520 -23.95 -6.34 4.08
C ARG A 520 -24.83 -5.94 5.26
N MET A 521 -24.33 -6.01 6.48
CA MET A 521 -25.04 -5.50 7.65
C MET A 521 -25.09 -3.97 7.63
N PHE A 522 -24.00 -3.33 7.20
CA PHE A 522 -23.88 -1.89 7.04
C PHE A 522 -24.87 -1.35 6.00
N SER A 523 -24.80 -1.85 4.75
CA SER A 523 -25.63 -1.39 3.64
C SER A 523 -27.12 -1.66 3.79
N LYS A 524 -27.54 -2.44 4.81
CA LYS A 524 -28.95 -2.64 5.14
C LYS A 524 -29.54 -1.53 6.01
N ILE A 525 -28.68 -0.73 6.64
CA ILE A 525 -29.06 0.34 7.57
C ILE A 525 -28.70 1.71 6.98
N ASP A 526 -27.58 1.78 6.25
CA ASP A 526 -27.19 2.95 5.47
C ASP A 526 -28.12 3.13 4.25
N ASP A 527 -29.29 3.70 4.51
CA ASP A 527 -30.37 3.89 3.53
C ASP A 527 -29.98 4.90 2.44
N ASN A 528 -29.19 5.91 2.77
CA ASN A 528 -28.80 6.98 1.86
C ASN A 528 -27.47 6.68 1.12
N SER A 529 -26.76 5.63 1.53
CA SER A 529 -25.48 5.18 0.98
C SER A 529 -24.36 6.23 1.09
N ASP A 530 -24.29 6.95 2.21
CA ASP A 530 -23.27 7.95 2.51
C ASP A 530 -22.09 7.42 3.34
N ASP A 531 -22.01 6.10 3.53
CA ASP A 531 -20.99 5.39 4.30
C ASP A 531 -20.99 5.70 5.81
N VAL A 532 -22.06 6.32 6.32
CA VAL A 532 -22.25 6.63 7.74
C VAL A 532 -23.67 6.29 8.18
N ILE A 533 -23.80 5.43 9.18
CA ILE A 533 -25.08 5.16 9.81
C ILE A 533 -25.36 6.22 10.88
N THR A 534 -26.35 7.06 10.63
CA THR A 534 -26.82 8.11 11.53
C THR A 534 -27.78 7.58 12.61
N PRO A 535 -28.00 8.30 13.72
CA PRO A 535 -29.06 7.99 14.68
C PRO A 535 -30.45 7.87 14.04
N GLU A 536 -30.73 8.70 13.04
CA GLU A 536 -31.98 8.68 12.29
C GLU A 536 -32.18 7.38 11.49
N GLU A 537 -31.13 6.90 10.82
CA GLU A 537 -31.13 5.62 10.07
C GLU A 537 -31.20 4.42 11.02
N LEU A 538 -30.50 4.47 12.16
CA LEU A 538 -30.64 3.46 13.21
C LEU A 538 -32.08 3.40 13.72
N GLU A 539 -32.71 4.54 13.99
CA GLU A 539 -34.08 4.60 14.46
C GLU A 539 -35.10 4.18 13.38
N ALA A 540 -34.85 4.49 12.10
CA ALA A 540 -35.67 4.03 10.98
C ALA A 540 -35.62 2.51 10.84
N SER A 541 -34.44 1.90 11.01
CA SER A 541 -34.25 0.44 10.95
C SER A 541 -34.89 -0.31 12.14
N ARG A 542 -35.16 0.35 13.29
CA ARG A 542 -35.90 -0.24 14.43
C ARG A 542 -37.39 -0.42 14.17
N ARG A 543 -37.95 0.31 13.19
CA ARG A 543 -39.40 0.36 12.89
C ARG A 543 -39.84 -0.59 11.78
N GLN A 544 -38.88 -1.26 11.13
CA GLN A 544 -39.08 -2.33 10.15
C GLN A 544 -38.91 -3.69 10.81
#